data_AF-A0A8I2G770-F1
#
_entry.id   AF-A0A8I2G770-F1
#
_cell.length_a   1.000
_cell.length_b   1.000
_cell.length_c   1.000
_cell.angle_alpha   90.00
_cell.angle_beta   90.00
_cell.angle_gamma   90.00
#
_symmetry.space_group_name_H-M   'P 1'
#
loop_
_entity.id
_entity.type
_entity.pdbx_description
1 polymer ?
#
loop_
_entity_poly.entity_id
_entity_poly.type
_entity_poly.pdbx_seq_one_letter_code
_entity_poly.pdbx_strand_id
1 'polypeptide(L)'
;MITGRPHGIEGGGLLCFGSYLRDIEPLDEKKSSEFITRWFRAVSGQAAGVGALTAGDLIDDIRQHEHAAIFTENPLLLTALCIFYLAGGKRIPDQRADLYDRIVGNLLYRRFHDPADTETVNRV
;
A
#
# COMPACT_ATOMS: atom_id res chain seq x y z
N MET A 1 23.25 -11.14 4.33
CA MET A 1 22.65 -9.79 4.16
C MET A 1 21.87 -9.48 5.41
N ILE A 2 22.07 -8.31 6.01
CA ILE A 2 21.36 -7.85 7.23
C ILE A 2 20.63 -6.56 6.85
N THR A 3 19.42 -6.36 7.37
CA THR A 3 18.66 -5.12 7.19
C THR A 3 18.51 -4.42 8.53
N GLY A 4 18.47 -3.09 8.52
CA GLY A 4 18.38 -2.28 9.73
C GLY A 4 17.82 -0.90 9.42
N ARG A 5 17.48 -0.14 10.47
CA ARG A 5 17.15 1.28 10.32
C ARG A 5 18.46 2.08 10.15
N PRO A 6 18.45 3.21 9.41
CA PRO A 6 19.64 4.04 9.23
C PRO A 6 20.30 4.45 10.58
N HIS A 7 19.48 4.87 11.54
CA HIS A 7 19.92 5.23 12.90
C HIS A 7 20.30 4.02 13.79
N GLY A 8 20.18 2.80 13.27
CA GLY A 8 20.57 1.57 13.98
C GLY A 8 22.02 1.15 13.74
N ILE A 9 22.74 1.86 12.87
CA ILE A 9 24.16 1.60 12.55
C ILE A 9 24.95 2.87 12.87
N GLU A 10 25.54 2.91 14.07
CA GLU A 10 26.40 3.99 14.53
C GLU A 10 27.74 3.45 15.03
N GLY A 11 28.74 4.33 15.16
CA GLY A 11 30.04 4.01 15.76
C GLY A 11 30.80 2.88 15.04
N GLY A 12 31.18 1.84 15.78
CA GLY A 12 32.00 0.72 15.28
C GLY A 12 31.37 -0.04 14.10
N GLY A 13 30.03 -0.10 14.03
CA GLY A 13 29.34 -0.74 12.91
C GLY A 13 29.55 -0.01 11.59
N LEU A 14 29.54 1.33 11.60
CA LEU A 14 29.79 2.14 10.41
C LEU A 14 31.26 2.05 9.97
N LEU A 15 32.19 2.03 10.93
CA LEU A 15 33.63 1.89 10.65
C LEU A 15 33.98 0.55 9.99
N CYS A 16 33.35 -0.54 10.43
CA CYS A 16 33.61 -1.88 9.90
C CYS A 16 32.86 -2.17 8.59
N PHE A 17 31.64 -1.64 8.43
CA PHE A 17 30.74 -2.06 7.36
C PHE A 17 30.30 -0.94 6.41
N GLY A 18 30.79 0.29 6.57
CA GLY A 18 30.35 1.46 5.80
C GLY A 18 30.50 1.28 4.28
N SER A 19 31.54 0.60 3.79
CA SER A 19 31.73 0.31 2.36
C SER A 19 30.69 -0.65 1.77
N TYR A 20 30.06 -1.46 2.63
CA TYR A 20 29.02 -2.41 2.29
C TYR A 20 27.61 -1.90 2.57
N LEU A 21 27.48 -0.71 3.18
CA LEU A 21 26.19 -0.10 3.47
C LEU A 21 25.54 0.36 2.15
N ARG A 22 24.27 0.02 1.98
CA ARG A 22 23.45 0.39 0.83
C ARG A 22 22.09 0.81 1.35
N ASP A 23 21.66 1.99 0.95
CA ASP A 23 20.33 2.48 1.27
C ASP A 23 19.30 1.89 0.29
N ILE A 24 18.13 1.62 0.83
CA ILE A 24 16.97 1.26 0.02
C ILE A 24 16.33 2.57 -0.42
N GLU A 25 16.57 2.92 -1.68
CA GLU A 25 15.99 4.11 -2.30
C GLU A 25 14.46 4.03 -2.38
N PRO A 26 13.77 5.18 -2.28
CA PRO A 26 12.34 5.27 -2.57
C PRO A 26 11.98 4.74 -3.96
N LEU A 27 10.72 4.34 -4.12
CA LEU A 27 10.20 3.98 -5.43
C LEU A 27 10.00 5.24 -6.27
N ASP A 28 10.58 5.25 -7.48
CA ASP A 28 10.24 6.25 -8.48
C ASP A 28 8.86 5.96 -9.11
N GLU A 29 8.34 6.91 -9.89
CA GLU A 29 7.01 6.81 -10.53
C GLU A 29 6.87 5.54 -11.39
N LYS A 30 7.94 5.18 -12.13
CA LYS A 30 7.95 4.02 -13.01
C LYS A 30 7.84 2.73 -12.20
N LYS A 31 8.67 2.58 -11.16
CA LYS A 31 8.64 1.43 -10.24
C LYS A 31 7.31 1.34 -9.50
N SER A 32 6.74 2.47 -9.12
CA SER A 32 5.43 2.53 -8.45
C SER A 32 4.31 2.05 -9.37
N SER A 33 4.27 2.53 -10.62
CA SER A 33 3.28 2.12 -11.62
C SER A 33 3.40 0.62 -11.95
N GLU A 34 4.64 0.14 -12.08
CA GLU A 34 4.93 -1.27 -12.31
C GLU A 34 4.52 -2.14 -11.10
N PHE A 35 4.79 -1.66 -9.88
CA PHE A 35 4.37 -2.31 -8.65
C PHE A 35 2.85 -2.47 -8.61
N ILE A 36 2.09 -1.40 -8.84
CA ILE A 36 0.62 -1.40 -8.84
C ILE A 36 0.09 -2.43 -9.84
N THR A 37 0.58 -2.37 -11.09
CA THR A 37 0.15 -3.28 -12.16
C THR A 37 0.39 -4.74 -11.79
N ARG A 38 1.60 -5.06 -11.28
CA ARG A 38 1.96 -6.41 -10.88
C ARG A 38 1.19 -6.88 -9.66
N TRP A 39 0.94 -6.00 -8.69
CA TRP A 39 0.18 -6.29 -7.48
C TRP A 39 -1.26 -6.68 -7.81
N PHE A 40 -1.97 -5.86 -8.59
CA PHE A 40 -3.35 -6.16 -8.98
C PHE A 40 -3.45 -7.40 -9.86
N ARG A 41 -2.48 -7.62 -10.76
CA ARG A 41 -2.41 -8.86 -11.53
C ARG A 41 -2.27 -10.08 -10.62
N ALA A 42 -1.43 -10.01 -9.58
CA ALA A 42 -1.22 -11.12 -8.66
C ALA A 42 -2.46 -11.41 -7.80
N VAL A 43 -3.15 -10.37 -7.31
CA VAL A 43 -4.31 -10.52 -6.43
C VAL A 43 -5.59 -10.91 -7.18
N SER A 44 -5.75 -10.48 -8.44
CA SER A 44 -6.99 -10.70 -9.21
C SER A 44 -7.10 -12.10 -9.83
N GLY A 45 -6.01 -12.87 -9.86
CA GLY A 45 -6.00 -14.24 -10.40
C GLY A 45 -6.60 -14.33 -11.81
N GLN A 46 -7.66 -15.13 -11.97
CA GLN A 46 -8.39 -15.33 -13.24
C GLN A 46 -9.25 -14.12 -13.66
N ALA A 47 -9.55 -13.19 -12.75
CA ALA A 47 -10.28 -11.94 -13.04
C ALA A 47 -9.33 -10.81 -13.51
N ALA A 48 -8.33 -11.17 -14.32
CA ALA A 48 -7.24 -10.27 -14.70
C ALA A 48 -7.70 -8.98 -15.40
N GLY A 49 -8.82 -9.02 -16.12
CA GLY A 49 -9.38 -7.84 -16.79
C GLY A 49 -9.82 -6.75 -15.81
N VAL A 50 -10.49 -7.12 -14.72
CA VAL A 50 -10.93 -6.15 -13.69
C VAL A 50 -9.72 -5.60 -12.93
N GLY A 51 -8.76 -6.46 -12.57
CA GLY A 51 -7.53 -6.02 -11.91
C GLY A 51 -6.70 -5.03 -12.73
N ALA A 52 -6.62 -5.23 -14.04
CA ALA A 52 -5.90 -4.32 -14.93
C ALA A 52 -6.59 -2.94 -15.01
N LEU A 53 -7.92 -2.90 -15.06
CA LEU A 53 -8.68 -1.65 -15.04
C LEU A 53 -8.47 -0.91 -13.72
N THR A 54 -8.62 -1.59 -12.58
CA THR A 54 -8.42 -0.98 -11.26
C THR A 54 -6.98 -0.47 -11.06
N ALA A 55 -5.99 -1.17 -11.60
CA ALA A 55 -4.61 -0.71 -11.59
C ALA A 55 -4.42 0.58 -12.41
N GLY A 56 -5.03 0.65 -13.60
CA GLY A 56 -5.03 1.84 -14.44
C GLY A 56 -5.67 3.03 -13.73
N ASP A 57 -6.87 2.84 -13.18
CA ASP A 57 -7.60 3.86 -12.43
C ASP A 57 -6.77 4.41 -11.26
N LEU A 58 -6.11 3.54 -10.49
CA LEU A 58 -5.25 3.98 -9.38
C LEU A 58 -4.02 4.76 -9.86
N ILE A 59 -3.38 4.33 -10.96
CA ILE A 59 -2.22 5.03 -11.53
C ILE A 59 -2.62 6.43 -12.02
N ASP A 60 -3.75 6.53 -12.70
CA ASP A 60 -4.25 7.81 -13.20
C ASP A 60 -4.65 8.74 -12.06
N ASP A 61 -5.32 8.22 -11.03
CA ASP A 61 -5.62 8.96 -9.81
C ASP A 61 -4.34 9.47 -9.12
N ILE A 62 -3.31 8.63 -8.99
CA ILE A 62 -2.02 9.04 -8.39
C ILE A 62 -1.39 10.19 -9.17
N ARG A 63 -1.40 10.12 -10.50
CA ARG A 63 -0.81 11.16 -11.36
C ARG A 63 -1.55 12.50 -11.27
N GLN A 64 -2.84 12.48 -10.99
CA GLN A 64 -3.66 13.68 -10.86
C GLN A 64 -3.50 14.36 -9.50
N HIS A 65 -2.88 13.70 -8.51
CA HIS A 65 -2.77 14.20 -7.15
C HIS A 65 -1.30 14.29 -6.72
N GLU A 66 -0.68 15.47 -6.78
CA GLU A 66 0.74 15.66 -6.44
C GLU A 66 1.10 15.19 -5.02
N HIS A 67 0.17 15.25 -4.07
CA HIS A 67 0.38 14.77 -2.71
C HIS A 67 0.47 13.24 -2.62
N ALA A 68 0.13 12.50 -3.67
CA ALA A 68 0.17 11.04 -3.69
C ALA A 68 1.60 10.47 -3.60
N ALA A 69 2.62 11.27 -3.93
CA ALA A 69 4.04 10.88 -3.86
C ALA A 69 4.41 10.31 -2.48
N ILE A 70 3.83 10.86 -1.41
CA ILE A 70 4.09 10.44 -0.04
C ILE A 70 3.72 8.96 0.24
N PHE A 71 2.80 8.41 -0.54
CA PHE A 71 2.32 7.03 -0.45
C PHE A 71 3.04 6.12 -1.44
N THR A 72 3.37 6.60 -2.63
CA THR A 72 3.92 5.79 -3.72
C THR A 72 5.41 5.50 -3.54
N GLU A 73 6.15 6.45 -2.96
CA GLU A 73 7.59 6.32 -2.68
C GLU A 73 7.93 5.19 -1.69
N ASN A 74 7.00 4.88 -0.78
CA ASN A 74 7.17 3.84 0.23
C ASN A 74 6.38 2.58 -0.17
N PRO A 75 7.04 1.44 -0.49
CA PRO A 75 6.35 0.21 -0.92
C PRO A 75 5.27 -0.26 0.05
N LEU A 76 5.44 -0.05 1.36
CA LEU A 76 4.45 -0.42 2.37
C LEU A 76 3.18 0.43 2.26
N LEU A 77 3.34 1.75 2.11
CA LEU A 77 2.22 2.67 1.94
C LEU A 77 1.52 2.46 0.60
N LEU A 78 2.28 2.18 -0.46
CA LEU A 78 1.74 1.86 -1.76
C LEU A 78 0.90 0.57 -1.73
N THR A 79 1.39 -0.47 -1.04
CA THR A 79 0.62 -1.71 -0.82
C THR A 79 -0.68 -1.43 -0.09
N ALA A 80 -0.61 -0.62 0.96
CA ALA A 80 -1.74 -0.15 1.74
C ALA A 80 -2.80 0.56 0.86
N LEU A 81 -2.34 1.46 -0.02
CA LEU A 81 -3.19 2.16 -0.97
C LEU A 81 -3.84 1.19 -1.97
N CYS A 82 -3.10 0.21 -2.51
CA CYS A 82 -3.65 -0.83 -3.39
C CYS A 82 -4.77 -1.63 -2.71
N ILE A 83 -4.58 -2.02 -1.44
CA ILE A 83 -5.61 -2.74 -0.66
C ILE A 83 -6.85 -1.87 -0.47
N PHE A 84 -6.66 -0.60 -0.13
CA PHE A 84 -7.75 0.35 0.02
C PHE A 84 -8.56 0.51 -1.27
N TYR A 85 -7.88 0.64 -2.41
CA TYR A 85 -8.51 0.77 -3.72
C TYR A 85 -9.27 -0.50 -4.12
N LEU A 86 -8.70 -1.69 -3.84
CA LEU A 86 -9.36 -2.97 -4.07
C LEU A 86 -10.65 -3.13 -3.23
N ALA A 87 -10.69 -2.56 -2.02
CA ALA A 87 -11.87 -2.57 -1.17
C ALA A 87 -12.99 -1.60 -1.65
N GLY A 88 -12.79 -0.91 -2.78
CA GLY A 88 -13.76 0.03 -3.36
C GLY A 88 -13.52 1.49 -2.96
N GLY A 89 -12.41 1.81 -2.30
CA GLY A 89 -12.03 3.18 -1.99
C GLY A 89 -11.61 3.94 -3.25
N LYS A 90 -12.36 4.97 -3.66
CA LYS A 90 -12.12 5.74 -4.90
C LYS A 90 -11.45 7.11 -4.71
N ARG A 91 -10.94 7.41 -3.51
CA ARG A 91 -10.29 8.71 -3.25
C ARG A 91 -9.00 8.51 -2.49
N ILE A 92 -7.90 8.98 -3.09
CA ILE A 92 -6.59 9.01 -2.45
C ILE A 92 -6.70 9.80 -1.13
N PRO A 93 -6.21 9.24 -0.01
CA PRO A 93 -6.18 9.96 1.25
C PRO A 93 -5.26 11.17 1.19
N ASP A 94 -5.61 12.26 1.86
CA ASP A 94 -4.80 13.48 1.84
C ASP A 94 -3.55 13.33 2.74
N GLN A 95 -3.62 12.51 3.80
CA GLN A 95 -2.53 12.27 4.75
C GLN A 95 -2.25 10.80 5.03
N ARG A 96 -1.04 10.51 5.54
CA ARG A 96 -0.64 9.16 6.00
C ARG A 96 -1.56 8.60 7.08
N ALA A 97 -1.96 9.44 8.05
CA ALA A 97 -2.85 9.03 9.14
C ALA A 97 -4.19 8.51 8.60
N ASP A 98 -4.80 9.22 7.65
CA ASP A 98 -6.06 8.84 7.03
C ASP A 98 -5.98 7.46 6.35
N LEU A 99 -4.86 7.17 5.67
CA LEU A 99 -4.65 5.87 5.04
C LEU A 99 -4.54 4.76 6.10
N TYR A 100 -3.80 5.00 7.19
CA TYR A 100 -3.68 4.03 8.28
C TYR A 100 -5.03 3.76 8.95
N ASP A 101 -5.78 4.81 9.29
CA ASP A 101 -7.09 4.69 9.94
C ASP A 101 -8.06 3.88 9.09
N ARG A 102 -8.11 4.14 7.77
CA ARG A 102 -8.96 3.40 6.83
C ARG A 102 -8.57 1.93 6.75
N ILE A 103 -7.27 1.62 6.74
CA ILE A 103 -6.79 0.23 6.66
C ILE A 103 -7.05 -0.51 7.96
N VAL A 104 -6.74 0.10 9.10
CA VAL A 104 -7.04 -0.47 10.41
C VAL A 104 -8.54 -0.73 10.53
N GLY A 105 -9.37 0.23 10.15
CA GLY A 105 -10.83 0.07 10.09
C GLY A 105 -11.27 -1.10 9.20
N ASN A 106 -10.71 -1.21 7.99
CA ASN A 106 -11.02 -2.32 7.08
C ASN A 106 -10.58 -3.69 7.63
N LEU A 107 -9.39 -3.76 8.24
CA LEU A 107 -8.88 -4.99 8.86
C LEU A 107 -9.72 -5.40 10.05
N LEU A 108 -10.09 -4.46 10.92
CA LEU A 108 -10.97 -4.71 12.06
C LEU A 108 -12.35 -5.17 11.59
N TYR A 109 -12.94 -4.49 10.62
CA TYR A 109 -14.23 -4.89 10.04
C TYR A 109 -14.17 -6.32 9.49
N ARG A 110 -13.17 -6.67 8.67
CA ARG A 110 -13.01 -8.02 8.14
C ARG A 110 -12.74 -9.09 9.22
N ARG A 111 -12.10 -8.70 10.32
CA ARG A 111 -11.69 -9.64 11.39
C ARG A 111 -12.83 -9.95 12.38
N PHE A 112 -13.68 -8.96 12.64
CA PHE A 112 -14.69 -9.02 13.71
C PHE A 112 -16.13 -8.98 13.22
N HIS A 113 -16.38 -8.61 11.96
CA HIS A 113 -17.71 -8.72 11.36
C HIS A 113 -17.91 -10.14 10.83
N ASP A 114 -18.80 -10.90 11.46
CA ASP A 114 -19.28 -12.18 10.94
C ASP A 114 -20.29 -11.89 9.82
N PRO A 115 -20.19 -12.50 8.62
CA PRO A 115 -21.21 -12.38 7.59
C PRO A 115 -22.63 -12.81 8.04
N ALA A 116 -22.73 -13.57 9.14
CA ALA A 116 -24.01 -13.99 9.73
C ALA A 116 -24.80 -12.86 10.44
N ASP A 117 -24.17 -11.74 10.80
CA ASP A 117 -24.82 -10.68 11.61
C ASP A 117 -25.75 -9.76 10.78
N THR A 118 -25.76 -9.93 9.46
CA THR A 118 -26.58 -9.12 8.55
C THR A 118 -28.05 -9.59 8.46
N GLU A 119 -28.40 -10.78 8.98
CA GLU A 119 -29.76 -11.32 8.89
C GLU A 119 -30.74 -10.80 9.96
N THR A 120 -30.27 -10.15 11.04
CA THR A 120 -31.16 -9.79 12.16
C THR A 120 -31.78 -8.38 12.05
N VAL A 121 -31.34 -7.54 11.12
CA VAL A 121 -31.79 -6.13 11.05
C VAL A 121 -33.02 -5.91 10.13
N ASN A 122 -33.54 -6.97 9.48
CA ASN A 122 -34.74 -6.87 8.61
C ASN A 122 -36.00 -7.51 9.20
N ARG A 123 -36.08 -7.66 10.52
CA ARG A 123 -37.30 -8.06 11.25
C ARG A 123 -37.53 -7.20 12.49
N VAL A 124 -37.97 -5.95 12.28
CA VAL A 124 -38.86 -5.22 13.21
C VAL A 124 -39.78 -4.33 12.39
#